data_AF-A0A0H1UBY5-F1
#
_entry.id   AF-A0A0H1UBY5-F1
#
_cell.length_a   1.000
_cell.length_b   1.000
_cell.length_c   1.000
_cell.angle_alpha   90.00
_cell.angle_beta   90.00
_cell.angle_gamma   90.00
#
_symmetry.space_group_name_H-M   'P 1'
#
loop_
_entity.id
_entity.type
_entity.pdbx_description
1 polymer ?
#
loop_
_entity_poly.entity_id
_entity_poly.type
_entity_poly.pdbx_seq_one_letter_code
_entity_poly.pdbx_strand_id
1 'polypeptide(L)'
;MTRFFEKMAEPEKQAALTSLNLTVHFDNLKAAQQQFTKTNQARLEEQTDTKVGASLKQKKLLRASYDYLIDLIAILAYGQQNNVDLQNLKVQLNTIRKRYKGREGKKSGKEEKGE
;
A
#
# COMPACT_ATOMS: atom_id res chain seq x y z
N MET A 1 -20.15 -18.04 3.03
CA MET A 1 -21.22 -17.78 4.00
C MET A 1 -22.60 -17.62 3.34
N THR A 2 -22.73 -17.02 2.15
CA THR A 2 -24.02 -16.86 1.45
C THR A 2 -24.76 -18.19 1.21
N ARG A 3 -24.05 -19.19 0.66
CA ARG A 3 -24.55 -20.56 0.46
C ARG A 3 -25.03 -21.25 1.75
N PHE A 4 -24.50 -20.86 2.90
CA PHE A 4 -24.93 -21.43 4.19
C PHE A 4 -26.31 -20.88 4.58
N PHE A 5 -26.53 -19.58 4.48
CA PHE A 5 -27.84 -18.97 4.79
C PHE A 5 -28.92 -19.40 3.79
N GLU A 6 -28.57 -19.59 2.52
CA GLU A 6 -29.48 -20.15 1.50
C GLU A 6 -29.92 -21.57 1.88
N LYS A 7 -28.97 -22.44 2.25
CA LYS A 7 -29.28 -23.78 2.72
C LYS A 7 -30.12 -23.78 3.98
N MET A 8 -29.88 -22.86 4.91
CA MET A 8 -30.66 -22.76 6.16
C MET A 8 -32.05 -22.16 5.96
N ALA A 9 -32.37 -21.62 4.77
CA ALA A 9 -33.72 -21.16 4.42
C ALA A 9 -34.64 -22.30 3.96
N GLU A 10 -34.11 -23.50 3.72
CA GLU A 10 -34.92 -24.68 3.36
C GLU A 10 -35.87 -25.06 4.52
N PRO A 11 -37.12 -25.46 4.21
CA PRO A 11 -38.17 -25.65 5.21
C PRO A 11 -37.83 -26.73 6.25
N GLU A 12 -37.16 -27.82 5.85
CA GLU A 12 -36.72 -28.88 6.78
C GLU A 12 -35.72 -28.36 7.82
N LYS A 13 -34.82 -27.47 7.43
CA LYS A 13 -33.81 -26.88 8.31
C LYS A 13 -34.40 -25.77 9.19
N GLN A 14 -35.40 -25.04 8.71
CA GLN A 14 -36.16 -24.11 9.54
C GLN A 14 -36.99 -24.81 10.62
N ALA A 15 -37.59 -25.96 10.27
CA ALA A 15 -38.26 -26.82 11.25
C ALA A 15 -37.26 -27.34 12.30
N ALA A 16 -36.07 -27.78 11.89
CA ALA A 16 -35.01 -28.21 12.81
C ALA A 16 -34.50 -27.07 13.70
N LEU A 17 -34.29 -25.86 13.16
CA LEU A 17 -33.90 -24.68 13.94
C LEU A 17 -34.91 -24.36 15.03
N THR A 18 -36.20 -24.44 14.70
CA THR A 18 -37.29 -24.19 15.65
C THR A 18 -37.36 -25.30 16.70
N SER A 19 -37.29 -26.56 16.29
CA SER A 19 -37.28 -27.71 17.20
C SER A 19 -36.11 -27.70 18.18
N LEU A 20 -34.97 -27.15 17.77
CA LEU A 20 -33.75 -27.06 18.58
C LEU A 20 -33.63 -25.72 19.33
N ASN A 21 -34.63 -24.83 19.22
CA ASN A 21 -34.60 -23.48 19.80
C ASN A 21 -33.37 -22.64 19.37
N LEU A 22 -32.88 -22.84 18.16
CA LEU A 22 -31.70 -22.17 17.62
C LEU A 22 -32.03 -20.94 16.77
N THR A 23 -33.31 -20.63 16.57
CA THR A 23 -33.77 -19.52 15.72
C THR A 23 -33.12 -18.19 16.09
N VAL A 24 -33.08 -17.84 17.38
CA VAL A 24 -32.46 -16.61 17.87
C VAL A 24 -30.95 -16.57 17.59
N HIS A 25 -30.27 -17.70 17.75
CA HIS A 25 -28.83 -17.79 17.46
C HIS A 25 -28.53 -17.65 15.97
N PHE A 26 -29.39 -18.22 15.12
CA PHE A 26 -29.28 -18.09 13.67
C PHE A 26 -29.52 -16.64 13.22
N ASP A 27 -30.52 -15.96 13.78
CA ASP A 27 -30.80 -14.55 13.49
C ASP A 27 -29.64 -13.65 13.93
N ASN A 28 -29.09 -13.89 15.12
CA ASN A 28 -27.89 -13.19 15.61
C ASN A 28 -26.69 -13.41 14.69
N LEU A 29 -26.47 -14.64 14.22
CA LEU A 29 -25.40 -14.97 13.28
C LEU A 29 -25.59 -14.24 11.94
N LYS A 30 -26.83 -14.17 11.45
CA LYS A 30 -27.17 -13.46 10.21
C LYS A 30 -26.91 -11.96 10.34
N ALA A 31 -27.32 -11.35 11.46
CA ALA A 31 -27.05 -9.94 11.75
C ALA A 31 -25.55 -9.66 11.88
N ALA A 32 -24.81 -10.50 12.60
CA ALA A 32 -23.36 -10.38 12.75
C ALA A 32 -22.64 -10.50 11.40
N GLN A 33 -23.07 -11.41 10.52
CA GLN A 33 -22.50 -11.55 9.18
C GLN A 33 -22.76 -10.33 8.29
N GLN A 34 -23.96 -9.75 8.36
CA GLN A 34 -24.29 -8.52 7.63
C GLN A 34 -23.41 -7.35 8.09
N GLN A 35 -23.27 -7.18 9.40
CA GLN A 35 -22.41 -6.16 9.98
C GLN A 35 -20.95 -6.37 9.58
N PHE A 36 -20.44 -7.59 9.66
CA PHE A 36 -19.08 -7.92 9.24
C PHE A 36 -18.84 -7.57 7.77
N THR A 37 -19.76 -7.96 6.87
CA THR A 37 -19.64 -7.69 5.43
C THR A 37 -19.57 -6.19 5.16
N LYS A 38 -20.47 -5.42 5.80
CA LYS A 38 -20.52 -3.96 5.67
C LYS A 38 -19.23 -3.30 6.18
N THR A 39 -18.79 -3.66 7.38
CA THR A 39 -17.56 -3.11 7.97
C THR A 39 -16.31 -3.51 7.17
N ASN A 40 -16.24 -4.75 6.68
CA ASN A 40 -15.11 -5.23 5.90
C ASN A 40 -15.02 -4.52 4.53
N GLN A 41 -16.16 -4.27 3.88
CA GLN A 41 -16.20 -3.53 2.64
C GLN A 41 -15.76 -2.08 2.82
N ALA A 42 -16.27 -1.39 3.86
CA ALA A 42 -15.81 -0.03 4.19
C ALA A 42 -14.29 0.02 4.47
N ARG A 43 -13.74 -0.98 5.17
CA ARG A 43 -12.29 -1.08 5.41
C ARG A 43 -11.48 -1.35 4.14
N LEU A 44 -12.01 -2.14 3.21
CA LEU A 44 -11.38 -2.38 1.91
C LEU A 44 -11.35 -1.09 1.09
N GLU A 45 -12.42 -0.28 1.14
CA GLU A 45 -12.50 1.02 0.47
C GLU A 45 -11.52 2.04 1.08
N GLU A 46 -11.42 2.12 2.41
CA GLU A 46 -10.39 2.91 3.11
C GLU A 46 -8.95 2.48 2.72
N GLN A 47 -8.73 1.19 2.50
CA GLN A 47 -7.45 0.66 2.03
C GLN A 47 -7.15 1.01 0.57
N THR A 48 -8.18 1.17 -0.27
CA THR A 48 -7.99 1.58 -1.66
C THR A 48 -7.58 3.03 -1.82
N ASP A 49 -8.05 3.94 -0.96
CA ASP A 49 -7.61 5.34 -0.93
C ASP A 49 -6.23 5.54 -0.30
N THR A 50 -5.73 4.53 0.44
CA THR A 50 -4.38 4.50 1.01
C THR A 50 -3.39 3.66 0.19
N LYS A 51 -3.71 3.33 -1.07
CA LYS A 51 -2.90 2.46 -1.96
C LYS A 51 -1.43 2.87 -2.13
N VAL A 52 -1.06 4.11 -1.84
CA VAL A 52 0.35 4.44 -1.60
C VAL A 52 0.67 4.07 -0.16
N GLY A 53 0.92 2.78 0.07
CA GLY A 53 1.27 2.27 1.41
C GLY A 53 2.36 3.14 2.04
N ALA A 54 2.34 3.31 3.37
CA ALA A 54 3.23 4.24 4.08
C ALA A 54 4.70 4.15 3.63
N SER A 55 5.18 2.93 3.32
CA SER A 55 6.50 2.68 2.74
C SER A 55 6.72 3.35 1.37
N LEU A 56 5.75 3.28 0.45
CA LEU A 56 5.83 3.93 -0.85
C LEU A 56 5.77 5.46 -0.72
N LYS A 57 4.95 5.98 0.20
CA LYS A 57 4.88 7.43 0.49
C LYS A 57 6.21 7.93 1.04
N GLN A 58 6.80 7.19 2.00
CA GLN A 58 8.10 7.50 2.58
C GLN A 58 9.22 7.41 1.55
N LYS A 59 9.21 6.42 0.65
CA LYS A 59 10.16 6.32 -0.46
C LYS A 59 10.06 7.50 -1.43
N LYS A 60 8.84 7.93 -1.78
CA LYS A 60 8.62 9.11 -2.64
C LYS A 60 9.13 10.38 -1.97
N LEU A 61 8.81 10.58 -0.69
CA LEU A 61 9.27 11.74 0.08
C LEU A 61 10.80 11.77 0.16
N LEU A 62 11.44 10.64 0.49
CA LEU A 62 12.89 10.54 0.58
C LEU A 62 13.58 10.88 -0.75
N ARG A 63 13.04 10.40 -1.88
CA ARG A 63 13.54 10.75 -3.22
C ARG A 63 13.38 12.24 -3.51
N ALA A 64 12.20 12.80 -3.24
CA ALA A 64 11.93 14.21 -3.47
C ALA A 64 12.83 15.13 -2.64
N SER A 65 13.02 14.81 -1.35
CA SER A 65 13.94 15.55 -0.47
C SER A 65 15.39 15.44 -0.94
N TYR A 66 15.81 14.27 -1.44
CA TYR A 66 17.16 14.08 -1.95
C TYR A 66 17.41 14.86 -3.25
N ASP A 67 16.48 14.83 -4.21
CA ASP A 67 16.59 15.62 -5.44
C ASP A 67 16.62 17.13 -5.11
N TYR A 68 15.78 17.60 -4.18
CA TYR A 68 15.80 18.99 -3.72
C TYR A 68 17.17 19.41 -3.16
N LEU A 69 17.79 18.57 -2.32
CA LEU A 69 19.10 18.87 -1.75
C LEU A 69 20.19 18.96 -2.83
N ILE A 70 20.15 18.11 -3.85
CA ILE A 70 21.09 18.18 -4.97
C ILE A 70 20.95 19.51 -5.70
N ASP A 71 19.73 19.92 -6.01
CA ASP A 71 19.48 21.14 -6.77
C ASP A 71 19.86 22.38 -5.95
N LEU A 72 19.53 22.40 -4.66
CA LEU A 72 19.94 23.46 -3.73
C LEU A 72 21.46 23.60 -3.67
N ILE A 73 22.19 22.49 -3.46
CA ILE A 73 23.66 22.51 -3.38
C ILE A 73 24.27 22.91 -4.74
N ALA A 74 23.65 22.54 -5.86
CA ALA A 74 24.12 22.98 -7.18
C ALA A 74 23.98 24.50 -7.36
N ILE A 75 22.87 25.09 -6.92
CA ILE A 75 22.63 26.55 -6.95
C ILE A 75 23.62 27.27 -6.03
N LEU A 76 23.78 26.79 -4.79
CA LEU A 76 24.73 27.38 -3.84
C LEU A 76 26.16 27.30 -4.34
N ALA A 77 26.56 26.17 -4.93
CA ALA A 77 27.91 25.99 -5.49
C ALA A 77 28.14 26.93 -6.68
N TYR A 78 27.09 27.20 -7.46
CA TYR A 78 27.18 28.16 -8.55
C TYR A 78 27.40 29.59 -8.06
N GLY A 79 26.72 30.00 -6.98
CA GLY A 79 26.88 31.32 -6.37
C GLY A 79 28.15 31.48 -5.53
N GLN A 80 28.69 30.39 -4.99
CA GLN A 80 29.90 30.37 -4.16
C GLN A 80 31.01 29.53 -4.79
N GLN A 81 31.52 29.96 -5.94
CA GLN A 81 32.48 29.18 -6.72
C GLN A 81 33.80 28.90 -5.98
N ASN A 82 34.21 29.83 -5.10
CA ASN A 82 35.44 29.71 -4.29
C ASN A 82 35.26 28.84 -3.03
N ASN A 83 34.03 28.42 -2.72
CA ASN A 83 33.76 27.56 -1.57
C ASN A 83 34.02 26.09 -1.96
N VAL A 84 35.24 25.64 -1.68
CA VAL A 84 35.74 24.29 -2.03
C VAL A 84 34.88 23.18 -1.42
N ASP A 85 34.41 23.37 -0.18
CA ASP A 85 33.56 22.38 0.50
C ASP A 85 32.23 22.17 -0.23
N LEU A 86 31.67 23.26 -0.75
CA LEU A 86 30.39 23.24 -1.46
C LEU A 86 30.51 22.64 -2.86
N GLN A 87 31.63 22.87 -3.55
CA GLN A 87 31.94 22.17 -4.81
C GLN A 87 32.14 20.67 -4.58
N ASN A 88 32.88 20.29 -3.54
CA ASN A 88 33.10 18.90 -3.18
C ASN A 88 31.79 18.19 -2.83
N LEU A 89 30.92 18.84 -2.05
CA LEU A 89 29.61 18.31 -1.69
C LEU A 89 28.73 18.09 -2.93
N LYS A 90 28.69 19.05 -3.86
CA LYS A 90 28.00 18.92 -5.16
C LYS A 90 28.49 17.69 -5.94
N VAL A 91 29.80 17.46 -6.00
CA VAL A 91 30.39 16.31 -6.72
C VAL A 91 30.04 14.99 -6.03
N GLN A 92 30.14 14.94 -4.69
CA GLN A 92 29.80 13.76 -3.90
C GLN A 92 28.33 13.37 -4.08
N LEU A 93 27.41 14.33 -3.95
CA LEU A 93 25.98 14.10 -4.13
C LEU A 93 25.66 13.63 -5.57
N ASN A 94 26.24 14.25 -6.59
CA ASN A 94 26.06 13.80 -7.98
C ASN A 94 26.61 12.38 -8.23
N THR A 95 27.70 12.00 -7.56
CA THR A 95 28.26 10.65 -7.63
C THR A 95 27.32 9.62 -7.00
N ILE A 96 26.71 9.96 -5.87
CA ILE A 96 25.67 9.12 -5.24
C ILE A 96 24.45 9.02 -6.16
N ARG A 97 23.96 10.13 -6.72
CA ARG A 97 22.85 10.16 -7.70
C ARG A 97 23.09 9.20 -8.86
N LYS A 98 24.27 9.26 -9.50
CA LYS A 98 24.65 8.37 -10.61
C LYS A 98 24.60 6.89 -10.21
N ARG A 99 25.12 6.54 -9.03
CA ARG A 99 25.13 5.15 -8.52
C ARG A 99 23.73 4.57 -8.34
N TYR A 100 22.79 5.37 -7.82
CA TYR A 100 21.43 4.89 -7.58
C TYR A 100 20.53 4.98 -8.82
N LYS A 101 20.67 6.02 -9.67
CA LYS A 101 19.93 6.15 -10.93
C LYS A 101 20.30 5.05 -11.93
N GLY A 102 21.59 4.67 -11.99
CA GLY A 102 22.05 3.53 -12.81
C GLY A 102 21.58 2.16 -12.32
N ARG A 103 21.09 2.06 -11.07
CA ARG A 103 20.57 0.81 -10.49
C ARG A 103 19.10 0.58 -10.82
N GLU A 104 18.33 1.65 -11.04
CA GLU A 104 16.93 1.56 -11.47
C GLU A 104 16.81 1.04 -12.90
N GLY A 105 17.67 1.50 -13.83
CA GLY A 105 17.71 1.00 -15.21
C GLY A 105 18.25 -0.43 -15.39
N LYS A 106 18.94 -0.99 -14.38
CA LYS A 106 19.41 -2.39 -14.40
C LYS A 106 18.38 -3.39 -13.87
N LYS A 107 17.31 -2.93 -13.21
CA LYS A 107 16.22 -3.81 -12.75
C LYS A 107 15.13 -4.01 -13.81
N SER A 108 14.99 -3.12 -14.79
CA SER A 108 14.03 -3.26 -15.89
C SER A 108 14.51 -4.14 -17.06
N GLY A 109 15.60 -4.90 -16.88
CA GLY A 109 16.14 -5.83 -17.89
C GLY A 109 16.16 -7.29 -17.47
N LYS A 110 15.53 -7.65 -16.34
CA LYS A 110 15.37 -9.03 -15.88
C LYS A 110 13.99 -9.24 -15.27
N GLU A 111 12.97 -9.13 -16.11
CA GLU A 111 11.76 -9.96 -16.03
C GLU A 111 11.47 -10.43 -17.46
N GLU A 112 11.04 -11.69 -17.60
CA GLU A 112 10.56 -12.36 -18.83
C GLU A 112 11.60 -12.99 -19.81
N LYS A 113 12.10 -14.16 -19.43
CA LYS A 113 12.01 -15.39 -20.25
C LYS A 113 11.55 -16.47 -19.26
N GLY A 114 10.41 -17.13 -19.38
CA GLY A 114 9.85 -17.71 -20.59
C GLY A 114 10.37 -19.13 -20.77
N GLU A 115 10.11 -20.01 -19.78
CA GLU A 115 9.85 -21.46 -19.87
C GLU A 115 9.56 -22.03 -18.47
#